data_AF-A0A838NLT3-F1
#
_entry.id   AF-A0A838NLT3-F1
#
_cell.length_a   1.000
_cell.length_b   1.000
_cell.length_c   1.000
_cell.angle_alpha   90.00
_cell.angle_beta   90.00
_cell.angle_gamma   90.00
#
_symmetry.space_group_name_H-M   'P 1'
#
loop_
_entity.id
_entity.type
_entity.pdbx_description
1 polymer ?
#
loop_
_entity_poly.entity_id
_entity_poly.type
_entity_poly.pdbx_seq_one_letter_code
_entity_poly.pdbx_strand_id
1 'polypeptide(L)'
;RAVLALEDSLLKQARAVMDRKIPMLRIRIHGDYHLGQVLFTGKDFVIVDLEGEPSRSLSERRYKRSPLRDVAGMIRSFEYAAAYAIRHGPMRTEDIPALLPWARLWRRWASASFLRGYFDAAGDAAYLPKGADAFAAMMDFYLLDKAIYELRYELNNRPDWVGIPLEGIRRRLAAETERPSGAVAR
;
A
#
# COMPACT_ATOMS: atom_id res chain seq x y z
N ARG A 1 2.26 -17.65 -13.64
CA ARG A 1 1.08 -18.05 -14.44
C ARG A 1 -0.24 -17.73 -13.73
N ALA A 2 -0.43 -18.10 -12.45
CA ALA A 2 -1.68 -17.80 -11.71
C ALA A 2 -2.06 -16.31 -11.66
N VAL A 3 -1.09 -15.38 -11.55
CA VAL A 3 -1.38 -13.94 -11.49
C VAL A 3 -1.82 -13.34 -12.84
N LEU A 4 -1.42 -13.94 -13.96
CA LEU A 4 -1.89 -13.50 -15.28
C LEU A 4 -3.39 -13.78 -15.46
N ALA A 5 -3.90 -14.87 -14.87
CA ALA A 5 -5.33 -15.16 -14.84
C ALA A 5 -6.16 -14.17 -14.00
N LEU A 6 -5.50 -13.25 -13.28
CA LEU A 6 -6.15 -12.25 -12.44
C LEU A 6 -6.29 -10.89 -13.13
N GLU A 7 -5.86 -10.76 -14.38
CA GLU A 7 -5.90 -9.50 -15.15
C GLU A 7 -7.29 -8.86 -15.16
N ASP A 8 -8.34 -9.63 -15.48
CA ASP A 8 -9.71 -9.12 -15.49
C ASP A 8 -10.16 -8.59 -14.12
N SER A 9 -9.73 -9.26 -13.04
CA SER A 9 -10.04 -8.83 -11.67
C SER A 9 -9.32 -7.53 -11.31
N LEU A 10 -8.06 -7.37 -11.75
CA LEU A 10 -7.30 -6.13 -11.57
C LEU A 10 -7.98 -4.96 -12.30
N LEU A 11 -8.37 -5.18 -13.56
CA LEU A 11 -9.06 -4.17 -14.37
C LEU A 11 -10.42 -3.80 -13.77
N LYS A 12 -11.16 -4.76 -13.21
CA LYS A 12 -12.41 -4.52 -12.49
C LYS A 12 -12.21 -3.63 -11.26
N GLN A 13 -11.19 -3.88 -10.44
CA GLN A 13 -10.88 -3.01 -9.28
C GLN A 13 -10.50 -1.59 -9.71
N ALA A 14 -9.73 -1.44 -10.78
CA ALA A 14 -9.41 -0.14 -11.33
C ALA A 14 -10.67 0.61 -11.77
N ARG A 15 -11.58 -0.05 -12.49
CA ARG A 15 -12.88 0.51 -12.92
C ARG A 15 -13.75 0.94 -11.74
N ALA A 16 -13.76 0.18 -10.65
CA ALA A 16 -14.53 0.53 -9.45
C ALA A 16 -14.17 1.89 -8.85
N VAL A 17 -12.95 2.39 -9.08
CA VAL A 17 -12.55 3.76 -8.71
C VAL A 17 -12.75 4.74 -9.87
N MET A 18 -12.43 4.36 -11.11
CA MET A 18 -12.54 5.24 -12.27
C MET A 18 -13.99 5.65 -12.58
N ASP A 19 -14.95 4.75 -12.35
CA ASP A 19 -16.36 4.96 -12.67
C ASP A 19 -17.11 5.72 -11.57
N ARG A 20 -16.45 6.03 -10.45
CA ARG A 20 -17.04 6.76 -9.32
C ARG A 20 -16.49 8.18 -9.24
N LYS A 21 -17.39 9.15 -9.06
CA LYS A 21 -16.99 10.50 -8.64
C LYS A 21 -16.73 10.47 -7.13
N ILE A 22 -15.45 10.44 -6.75
CA ILE A 22 -15.02 10.54 -5.35
C ILE A 22 -14.51 11.97 -5.12
N PRO A 23 -15.33 12.85 -4.51
CA PRO A 23 -14.94 14.24 -4.30
C PRO A 23 -13.86 14.33 -3.23
N MET A 24 -12.68 14.80 -3.63
CA MET A 24 -11.55 15.10 -2.74
C MET A 24 -10.58 16.06 -3.41
N LEU A 25 -9.82 16.80 -2.61
CA LEU A 25 -8.71 17.61 -3.10
C LEU A 25 -7.48 16.75 -3.40
N ARG A 26 -6.79 17.06 -4.49
CA ARG A 26 -5.45 16.52 -4.77
C ARG A 26 -4.40 17.47 -4.19
N ILE A 27 -3.37 16.93 -3.56
CA ILE A 27 -2.27 17.69 -2.96
C ILE A 27 -0.93 17.28 -3.56
N ARG A 28 0.13 18.08 -3.32
CA ARG A 28 1.48 17.58 -3.57
C ARG A 28 1.80 16.51 -2.53
N ILE A 29 2.38 15.42 -2.98
CA ILE A 29 2.71 14.25 -2.18
C ILE A 29 4.23 14.03 -2.24
N HIS A 30 4.77 13.21 -1.35
CA HIS A 30 6.15 12.75 -1.45
C HIS A 30 6.35 11.91 -2.71
N GLY A 31 5.40 11.02 -3.04
CA GLY A 31 5.40 10.29 -4.30
C GLY A 31 6.23 9.00 -4.32
N ASP A 32 7.12 8.82 -3.35
CA ASP A 32 7.86 7.58 -3.05
C ASP A 32 8.04 7.39 -1.53
N TYR A 33 6.94 7.52 -0.78
CA TYR A 33 6.97 7.44 0.68
C TYR A 33 7.05 5.99 1.19
N HIS A 34 8.07 5.67 1.98
CA HIS A 34 8.27 4.38 2.64
C HIS A 34 9.16 4.53 3.89
N LEU A 35 9.35 3.46 4.68
CA LEU A 35 10.13 3.50 5.92
C LEU A 35 11.58 3.96 5.76
N GLY A 36 12.16 3.81 4.56
CA GLY A 36 13.51 4.28 4.27
C GLY A 36 13.61 5.81 4.18
N GLN A 37 12.48 6.49 3.99
CA GLN A 37 12.37 7.95 3.88
C GLN A 37 11.89 8.62 5.16
N VAL A 38 11.89 7.88 6.26
CA VAL A 38 11.44 8.35 7.57
C VAL A 38 12.54 8.12 8.60
N LEU A 39 13.04 9.20 9.19
CA LEU A 39 14.11 9.17 10.18
C LEU A 39 13.56 9.50 11.56
N PHE A 40 13.83 8.64 12.55
CA PHE A 40 13.48 8.92 13.94
C PHE A 40 14.62 9.67 14.63
N THR A 41 14.30 10.84 15.18
CA THR A 41 15.27 11.74 15.84
C THR A 41 15.40 11.48 17.35
N GLY A 42 14.74 10.45 17.87
CA GLY A 42 14.64 10.18 19.31
C GLY A 42 13.40 10.78 19.98
N LYS A 43 12.82 11.84 19.40
CA LYS A 43 11.59 12.49 19.91
C LYS A 43 10.50 12.66 18.85
N ASP A 44 10.88 12.68 17.58
CA ASP A 44 9.95 12.90 16.46
C ASP A 44 10.50 12.29 15.17
N PHE A 45 9.70 12.30 14.11
CA PHE A 45 10.04 11.81 12.78
C PHE A 45 10.32 12.95 11.80
N VAL A 46 11.33 12.77 10.96
CA VAL A 46 11.63 13.64 9.82
C VAL A 46 11.44 12.85 8.54
N ILE A 47 10.71 13.45 7.59
CA ILE A 47 10.51 12.91 6.25
C ILE A 47 11.57 13.52 5.33
N VAL A 48 12.27 12.67 4.59
CA VAL A 48 13.37 13.06 3.69
C VAL A 48 13.05 12.69 2.23
N ASP A 49 13.95 12.99 1.30
CA ASP A 49 13.90 12.56 -0.11
C ASP A 49 12.59 12.90 -0.86
N LEU A 50 12.22 14.18 -0.86
CA LEU A 50 11.01 14.69 -1.52
C LEU A 50 11.14 14.82 -3.06
N GLU A 51 12.04 14.06 -3.69
CA GLU A 51 12.21 14.05 -5.13
C GLU A 51 11.09 13.31 -5.87
N GLY A 52 10.42 12.39 -5.17
CA GLY A 52 9.41 11.49 -5.72
C GLY A 52 10.00 10.36 -6.57
N GLU A 53 9.12 9.56 -7.18
CA GLU A 53 9.53 8.33 -7.89
C GLU A 53 10.60 8.59 -8.99
N PRO A 54 11.81 8.02 -8.86
CA PRO A 54 12.93 8.28 -9.78
C PRO A 54 12.62 7.91 -11.24
N SER A 55 11.80 6.87 -11.44
CA SER A 55 11.44 6.38 -12.78
C SER A 55 10.47 7.31 -13.54
N ARG A 56 10.03 8.42 -12.93
CA ARG A 56 9.08 9.37 -13.52
C ARG A 56 9.77 10.65 -13.95
N SER A 57 9.23 11.29 -14.98
CA SER A 57 9.70 12.60 -15.42
C SER A 57 9.47 13.67 -14.33
N LEU A 58 10.24 14.75 -14.36
CA LEU A 58 10.12 15.85 -13.38
C LEU A 58 8.73 16.49 -13.37
N SER A 59 8.09 16.61 -14.53
CA SER A 59 6.71 17.11 -14.63
C SER A 59 5.73 16.18 -13.91
N GLU A 60 5.88 14.86 -14.08
CA GLU A 60 5.01 13.86 -13.45
C GLU A 60 5.16 13.79 -11.92
N ARG A 61 6.38 14.03 -11.42
CA ARG A 61 6.69 14.07 -9.98
C ARG A 61 6.06 15.28 -9.29
N ARG A 62 5.85 16.39 -10.01
CA ARG A 62 5.24 17.62 -9.48
C ARG A 62 3.71 17.62 -9.47
N TYR A 63 3.06 16.63 -10.08
CA TYR A 63 1.59 16.57 -10.13
C TYR A 63 0.97 16.41 -8.75
N LYS A 64 -0.14 17.13 -8.53
CA LYS A 64 -0.99 16.91 -7.36
C LYS A 64 -1.74 15.58 -7.52
N ARG A 65 -1.71 14.75 -6.48
CA ARG A 65 -2.32 13.41 -6.45
C ARG A 65 -3.10 13.21 -5.15
N SER A 66 -3.75 12.06 -5.01
CA SER A 66 -4.31 11.66 -3.73
C SER A 66 -3.17 11.32 -2.75
N PRO A 67 -3.23 11.79 -1.49
CA PRO A 67 -2.26 11.41 -0.47
C PRO A 67 -2.33 9.94 -0.10
N LEU A 68 -3.44 9.26 -0.45
CA LEU A 68 -3.59 7.82 -0.26
C LEU A 68 -2.54 7.00 -1.04
N ARG A 69 -1.88 7.60 -2.03
CA ARG A 69 -0.71 7.00 -2.69
C ARG A 69 0.48 6.86 -1.74
N ASP A 70 0.80 7.88 -0.94
CA ASP A 70 1.88 7.82 0.03
C ASP A 70 1.52 6.90 1.19
N VAL A 71 0.27 6.96 1.67
CA VAL A 71 -0.27 6.05 2.69
C VAL A 71 -0.12 4.59 2.24
N ALA A 72 -0.48 4.27 0.99
CA ALA A 72 -0.29 2.95 0.42
C ALA A 72 1.19 2.55 0.37
N GLY A 73 2.09 3.46 -0.01
CA GLY A 73 3.54 3.23 0.00
C GLY A 73 4.07 2.82 1.38
N MET A 74 3.65 3.53 2.44
CA MET A 74 4.04 3.17 3.81
C MET A 74 3.48 1.81 4.26
N ILE A 75 2.20 1.53 3.96
CA ILE A 75 1.60 0.22 4.28
C ILE A 75 2.34 -0.92 3.57
N ARG A 76 2.67 -0.75 2.29
CA ARG A 76 3.50 -1.70 1.54
C ARG A 76 4.88 -1.87 2.17
N SER A 77 5.48 -0.77 2.65
CA SER A 77 6.77 -0.81 3.34
C SER A 77 6.75 -1.67 4.60
N PHE A 78 5.67 -1.64 5.40
CA PHE A 78 5.52 -2.57 6.53
C PHE A 78 5.45 -4.03 6.06
N GLU A 79 4.77 -4.32 4.95
CA GLU A 79 4.73 -5.69 4.43
C GLU A 79 6.11 -6.18 4.00
N TYR A 80 6.91 -5.30 3.36
CA TYR A 80 8.31 -5.58 3.03
C TYR A 80 9.18 -5.77 4.27
N ALA A 81 9.03 -4.93 5.30
CA ALA A 81 9.79 -5.04 6.53
C ALA A 81 9.53 -6.38 7.24
N ALA A 82 8.26 -6.81 7.30
CA ALA A 82 7.89 -8.11 7.88
C ALA A 82 8.47 -9.28 7.08
N ALA A 83 8.42 -9.21 5.74
CA ALA A 83 8.98 -10.25 4.88
C ALA A 83 10.51 -10.30 4.97
N TYR A 84 11.17 -9.15 5.02
CA TYR A 84 12.61 -9.05 5.23
C TYR A 84 13.03 -9.66 6.56
N ALA A 85 12.31 -9.33 7.64
CA ALA A 85 12.55 -9.93 8.95
C ALA A 85 12.42 -11.46 8.89
N ILE A 86 11.38 -12.00 8.23
CA ILE A 86 11.19 -13.45 8.04
C ILE A 86 12.34 -14.11 7.24
N ARG A 87 12.91 -13.41 6.27
CA ARG A 87 13.93 -13.97 5.36
C ARG A 87 15.35 -13.81 5.88
N HIS A 88 15.64 -12.73 6.59
CA HIS A 88 16.99 -12.30 6.96
C HIS A 88 17.18 -12.08 8.46
N GLY A 89 16.13 -12.27 9.26
CA GLY A 89 16.20 -12.18 10.71
C GLY A 89 17.07 -13.29 11.32
N PRO A 90 17.61 -13.07 12.53
CA PRO A 90 18.49 -14.01 13.20
C PRO A 90 17.70 -15.17 13.84
N MET A 91 16.97 -15.95 13.04
CA MET A 91 16.24 -17.13 13.50
C MET A 91 16.59 -18.38 12.69
N ARG A 92 16.24 -19.54 13.25
CA ARG A 92 16.42 -20.83 12.60
C ARG A 92 15.34 -21.04 11.54
N THR A 93 15.71 -21.68 10.43
CA THR A 93 14.80 -21.91 9.29
C THR A 93 13.56 -22.73 9.69
N GLU A 94 13.72 -23.68 10.59
CA GLU A 94 12.68 -24.54 11.15
C GLU A 94 11.63 -23.78 11.98
N ASP A 95 11.97 -22.60 12.52
CA ASP A 95 11.04 -21.77 13.29
C ASP A 95 10.18 -20.88 12.39
N ILE A 96 10.58 -20.68 11.13
CA ILE A 96 9.89 -19.79 10.17
C ILE A 96 8.38 -20.09 10.08
N PRO A 97 7.92 -21.35 9.91
CA PRO A 97 6.50 -21.65 9.85
C PRO A 97 5.71 -21.16 11.07
N ALA A 98 6.29 -21.26 12.27
CA ALA A 98 5.68 -20.79 13.51
C ALA A 98 5.70 -19.27 13.64
N LEU A 99 6.65 -18.59 13.00
CA LEU A 99 6.79 -17.12 12.99
C LEU A 99 5.92 -16.42 11.93
N LEU A 100 5.55 -17.10 10.84
CA LEU A 100 4.72 -16.52 9.78
C LEU A 100 3.39 -15.90 10.28
N PRO A 101 2.62 -16.52 11.20
CA PRO A 101 1.46 -15.89 11.81
C PRO A 101 1.79 -14.58 12.53
N TRP A 102 2.91 -14.52 13.25
CA TRP A 102 3.36 -13.33 13.97
C TRP A 102 3.76 -12.20 13.03
N ALA A 103 4.46 -12.50 11.94
CA ALA A 103 4.75 -11.51 10.90
C ALA A 103 3.47 -10.95 10.26
N ARG A 104 2.45 -11.80 10.04
CA ARG A 104 1.13 -11.35 9.55
C ARG A 104 0.40 -10.47 10.57
N LEU A 105 0.50 -10.79 11.86
CA LEU A 105 -0.09 -10.01 12.93
C LEU A 105 0.60 -8.64 13.04
N TRP A 106 1.93 -8.63 13.05
CA TRP A 106 2.72 -7.41 13.14
C TRP A 106 2.42 -6.45 11.98
N ARG A 107 2.44 -6.91 10.72
CA ARG A 107 2.14 -6.02 9.58
C ARG A 107 0.73 -5.44 9.64
N ARG A 108 -0.25 -6.20 10.14
CA ARG A 108 -1.63 -5.72 10.35
C ARG A 108 -1.69 -4.63 11.41
N TRP A 109 -1.07 -4.87 12.57
CA TRP A 109 -1.05 -3.89 13.66
C TRP A 109 -0.25 -2.64 13.34
N ALA A 110 0.90 -2.76 12.68
CA ALA A 110 1.69 -1.62 12.22
C ALA A 110 0.88 -0.76 11.25
N SER A 111 0.24 -1.38 10.25
CA SER A 111 -0.62 -0.68 9.29
C SER A 111 -1.82 0.00 9.97
N ALA A 112 -2.48 -0.68 10.90
CA ALA A 112 -3.64 -0.14 11.62
C ALA A 112 -3.24 1.04 12.53
N SER A 113 -2.10 0.93 13.22
CA SER A 113 -1.58 1.99 14.11
C SER A 113 -1.17 3.21 13.30
N PHE A 114 -0.49 3.01 12.16
CA PHE A 114 -0.15 4.08 11.23
C PHE A 114 -1.41 4.78 10.68
N LEU A 115 -2.40 4.01 10.22
CA LEU A 115 -3.66 4.56 9.70
C LEU A 115 -4.43 5.33 10.76
N ARG A 116 -4.50 4.82 12.00
CA ARG A 116 -5.11 5.54 13.12
C ARG A 116 -4.43 6.89 13.32
N GLY A 117 -3.10 6.92 13.49
CA GLY A 117 -2.36 8.18 13.67
C GLY A 117 -2.51 9.13 12.47
N TYR A 118 -2.55 8.59 11.25
CA TYR A 118 -2.78 9.36 10.04
C TYR A 118 -4.18 10.02 10.04
N PHE A 119 -5.23 9.29 10.41
CA PHE A 119 -6.58 9.83 10.51
C PHE A 119 -6.73 10.83 11.65
N ASP A 120 -6.16 10.54 12.82
CA ASP A 120 -6.18 11.44 13.97
C ASP A 120 -5.52 12.79 13.61
N ALA A 121 -4.41 12.75 12.85
CA ALA A 121 -3.72 13.96 12.37
C ALA A 121 -4.44 14.66 11.22
N ALA A 122 -5.08 13.91 10.30
CA ALA A 122 -5.75 14.49 9.15
C ALA A 122 -7.13 15.09 9.48
N GLY A 123 -7.83 14.57 10.49
CA GLY A 123 -9.18 15.00 10.86
C GLY A 123 -10.13 14.98 9.65
N ASP A 124 -10.91 16.05 9.50
CA ASP A 124 -11.87 16.24 8.40
C ASP A 124 -11.26 16.83 7.11
N ALA A 125 -9.98 16.57 6.86
CA ALA A 125 -9.27 17.12 5.71
C ALA A 125 -9.98 16.86 4.38
N ALA A 126 -10.18 17.92 3.60
CA ALA A 126 -10.84 17.86 2.29
C ALA A 126 -10.07 17.03 1.23
N TYR A 127 -8.82 16.62 1.51
CA TYR A 127 -8.03 15.75 0.65
C TYR A 127 -8.24 14.24 0.93
N LEU A 128 -9.10 13.87 1.88
CA LEU A 128 -9.50 12.49 2.11
C LEU A 128 -10.88 12.19 1.54
N PRO A 129 -11.10 10.99 0.96
CA PRO A 129 -12.43 10.56 0.56
C PRO A 129 -13.39 10.55 1.74
N LYS A 130 -14.60 11.09 1.54
CA LYS A 130 -15.67 10.99 2.53
C LYS A 130 -16.35 9.62 2.44
N GLY A 131 -16.56 9.00 3.59
CA GLY A 131 -17.22 7.70 3.72
C GLY A 131 -16.27 6.51 3.60
N ALA A 132 -16.54 5.48 4.42
CA ALA A 132 -15.70 4.30 4.52
C ALA A 132 -15.54 3.55 3.18
N ASP A 133 -16.60 3.46 2.38
CA ASP A 133 -16.56 2.74 1.10
C ASP A 133 -15.70 3.43 0.04
N ALA A 134 -15.74 4.76 -0.01
CA ALA A 134 -14.92 5.52 -0.95
C ALA A 134 -13.45 5.47 -0.56
N PHE A 135 -13.16 5.60 0.75
CA PHE A 135 -11.81 5.43 1.27
C PHE A 135 -11.27 4.02 0.99
N ALA A 136 -12.05 2.97 1.31
CA ALA A 136 -11.65 1.59 1.10
C ALA A 136 -11.36 1.30 -0.38
N ALA A 137 -12.23 1.74 -1.30
CA ALA A 137 -12.03 1.58 -2.73
C ALA A 137 -10.73 2.26 -3.22
N MET A 138 -10.48 3.50 -2.79
CA MET A 138 -9.25 4.19 -3.17
C MET A 138 -8.00 3.58 -2.55
N MET A 139 -8.09 3.10 -1.31
CA MET A 139 -6.97 2.47 -0.63
C MET A 139 -6.62 1.13 -1.25
N ASP A 140 -7.63 0.31 -1.58
CA ASP A 140 -7.42 -0.94 -2.34
C ASP A 140 -6.78 -0.65 -3.70
N PHE A 141 -7.25 0.37 -4.42
CA PHE A 141 -6.64 0.80 -5.69
C PHE A 141 -5.17 1.19 -5.55
N TYR A 142 -4.80 2.06 -4.61
CA TYR A 142 -3.41 2.51 -4.50
C TYR A 142 -2.47 1.43 -3.96
N LEU A 143 -2.97 0.54 -3.09
CA LEU A 143 -2.19 -0.60 -2.63
C LEU A 143 -1.94 -1.59 -3.77
N LEU A 144 -2.90 -1.76 -4.66
CA LEU A 144 -2.73 -2.54 -5.88
C LEU A 144 -1.78 -1.87 -6.89
N ASP A 145 -1.94 -0.57 -7.15
CA ASP A 145 -1.03 0.23 -8.01
C ASP A 145 0.42 0.08 -7.56
N LYS A 146 0.68 0.24 -6.25
CA LYS A 146 2.04 0.10 -5.71
C LYS A 146 2.53 -1.34 -5.79
N ALA A 147 1.69 -2.35 -5.53
CA ALA A 147 2.09 -3.76 -5.63
C ALA A 147 2.43 -4.18 -7.08
N ILE A 148 1.71 -3.65 -8.09
CA ILE A 148 2.03 -3.87 -9.51
C ILE A 148 3.34 -3.18 -9.89
N TYR A 149 3.53 -1.94 -9.42
CA TYR A 149 4.78 -1.21 -9.61
C TYR A 149 5.98 -1.99 -9.02
N GLU A 150 5.84 -2.45 -7.78
CA GLU A 150 6.82 -3.27 -7.08
C GLU A 150 7.10 -4.57 -7.83
N LEU A 151 6.07 -5.29 -8.29
CA LEU A 151 6.24 -6.51 -9.07
C LEU A 151 7.16 -6.29 -10.28
N ARG A 152 6.92 -5.24 -11.06
CA ARG A 152 7.78 -4.88 -12.18
C ARG A 152 9.21 -4.56 -11.73
N TYR A 153 9.34 -3.81 -10.64
CA TYR A 153 10.66 -3.47 -10.10
C TYR A 153 11.43 -4.70 -9.64
N GLU A 154 10.81 -5.60 -8.86
CA GLU A 154 11.46 -6.80 -8.34
C GLU A 154 11.81 -7.77 -9.47
N LEU A 155 10.96 -7.93 -10.49
CA LEU A 155 11.28 -8.76 -11.66
C LEU A 155 12.56 -8.31 -12.37
N ASN A 156 12.84 -7.01 -12.39
CA ASN A 156 13.98 -6.45 -13.10
C ASN A 156 15.24 -6.33 -12.23
N ASN A 157 15.11 -6.21 -10.91
CA ASN A 157 16.24 -5.87 -10.03
C ASN A 157 16.51 -6.92 -8.94
N ARG A 158 15.48 -7.59 -8.41
CA ARG A 158 15.60 -8.56 -7.30
C ARG A 158 14.58 -9.70 -7.45
N PRO A 159 14.75 -10.62 -8.44
CA PRO A 159 13.74 -11.63 -8.74
C PRO A 159 13.30 -12.48 -7.55
N ASP A 160 14.20 -12.74 -6.60
CA ASP A 160 13.88 -13.51 -5.39
C ASP A 160 12.87 -12.82 -4.45
N TRP A 161 12.57 -11.54 -4.67
CA TRP A 161 11.65 -10.76 -3.86
C TRP A 161 10.25 -10.66 -4.45
N VAL A 162 10.04 -11.18 -5.66
CA VAL A 162 8.78 -11.15 -6.41
C VAL A 162 7.60 -11.77 -5.62
N GLY A 163 7.88 -12.73 -4.72
CA GLY A 163 6.84 -13.33 -3.88
C GLY A 163 6.04 -12.31 -3.04
N ILE A 164 6.68 -11.21 -2.62
CA ILE A 164 6.05 -10.19 -1.77
C ILE A 164 4.95 -9.41 -2.52
N PRO A 165 5.23 -8.75 -3.66
CA PRO A 165 4.19 -8.05 -4.42
C PRO A 165 3.13 -9.00 -4.98
N LEU A 166 3.49 -10.24 -5.35
CA LEU A 166 2.51 -11.23 -5.80
C LEU A 166 1.50 -11.61 -4.72
N GLU A 167 1.95 -11.84 -3.49
CA GLU A 167 1.07 -12.12 -2.35
C GLU A 167 0.22 -10.90 -2.00
N GLY A 168 0.78 -9.69 -2.12
CA GLY A 168 0.05 -8.43 -1.98
C GLY A 168 -1.13 -8.33 -2.95
N ILE A 169 -0.88 -8.59 -4.25
CA ILE A 169 -1.90 -8.61 -5.30
C ILE A 169 -2.96 -9.68 -5.00
N ARG A 170 -2.54 -10.92 -4.74
CA ARG A 170 -3.45 -12.05 -4.49
C ARG A 170 -4.41 -11.79 -3.33
N ARG A 171 -3.90 -11.23 -2.22
CA ARG A 171 -4.72 -10.91 -1.04
C ARG A 171 -5.79 -9.87 -1.32
N ARG A 172 -5.50 -8.87 -2.16
CA ARG A 172 -6.47 -7.80 -2.47
C ARG A 172 -7.58 -8.25 -3.39
N LEU A 173 -7.25 -9.16 -4.30
CA LEU A 173 -8.24 -9.76 -5.18
C LEU A 173 -9.11 -10.78 -4.43
N ALA A 174 -8.52 -11.58 -3.53
CA ALA A 174 -9.30 -12.51 -2.70
C ALA A 174 -10.29 -11.78 -1.76
N ALA A 175 -9.90 -10.65 -1.19
CA ALA A 175 -10.76 -9.85 -0.31
C ALA A 175 -11.97 -9.22 -1.04
N GLU A 176 -11.95 -9.09 -2.37
CA GLU A 176 -13.11 -8.64 -3.14
C GLU A 176 -14.15 -9.75 -3.29
N THR A 177 -13.70 -10.99 -3.51
CA THR A 177 -14.58 -12.16 -3.62
C THR A 177 -15.38 -12.42 -2.33
N GLU A 178 -14.83 -12.02 -1.18
CA GLU A 178 -15.42 -12.22 0.15
C GLU A 178 -16.27 -11.02 0.63
N ARG A 179 -16.28 -9.88 -0.06
CA ARG A 179 -17.18 -8.76 0.28
C ARG A 179 -18.58 -9.06 -0.26
N PRO A 180 -19.62 -9.23 0.59
CA PRO A 180 -20.97 -9.44 0.11
C PRO A 180 -21.42 -8.24 -0.74
N SER A 181 -21.83 -8.51 -1.97
CA SER A 181 -22.39 -7.54 -2.89
C SER A 181 -23.75 -7.08 -2.38
N GLY A 182 -23.75 -6.04 -1.54
CA GLY A 182 -24.99 -5.47 -1.01
C GLY A 182 -24.89 -5.03 0.45
N ALA A 183 -24.05 -4.04 0.74
CA ALA A 183 -24.28 -3.15 1.87
C ALA A 183 -24.34 -1.72 1.36
N VAL A 184 -25.40 -1.42 0.60
CA VAL A 184 -25.87 -0.03 0.47
C VAL A 184 -26.43 0.31 1.85
N ALA A 185 -25.58 0.88 2.71
CA ALA A 185 -26.03 1.46 3.96
C ALA A 185 -26.96 2.63 3.61
N ARG A 186 -28.22 2.49 4.06
CA ARG A 186 -29.23 3.55 4.07
C ARG A 186 -28.79 4.70 4.96
#